data_AF-A0A7W0FYF8-F1
#
_entry.id   AF-A0A7W0FYF8-F1
#
_cell.length_a   1.000
_cell.length_b   1.000
_cell.length_c   1.000
_cell.angle_alpha   90.00
_cell.angle_beta   90.00
_cell.angle_gamma   90.00
#
_symmetry.space_group_name_H-M   'P 1'
#
loop_
_entity.id
_entity.type
_entity.pdbx_description
1 polymer ?
#
loop_
_entity_poly.entity_id
_entity_poly.type
_entity_poly.pdbx_seq_one_letter_code
_entity_poly.pdbx_strand_id
1 'polypeptide(L)' 'MASFESSEKEILATIPDKDSRIVVYCAGVKCPASGWLYDKLHSMGYHSVYEYHEGLEEWMQKGYSTTNQQG' A
#
# COMPACT_ATOMS: atom_id res chain seq x y z
N MET A 1 7.27 1.52 -7.29
CA MET A 1 6.17 1.44 -6.32
C MET A 1 5.27 0.29 -6.78
N ALA A 2 5.04 -0.72 -5.94
CA ALA A 2 4.11 -1.79 -6.28
C ALA A 2 2.66 -1.29 -6.14
N SER A 3 1.78 -1.78 -7.01
CA SER A 3 0.34 -1.53 -6.99
C SER A 3 -0.44 -2.84 -7.11
N PHE A 4 -1.76 -2.81 -6.91
CA PHE A 4 -2.60 -4.02 -7.00
C PHE A 4 -2.49 -4.73 -8.37
N GLU A 5 -2.28 -3.96 -9.43
CA GLU A 5 -2.12 -4.44 -10.81
C GLU A 5 -0.71 -5.00 -11.10
N SER A 6 0.30 -4.73 -10.26
CA SER A 6 1.67 -5.19 -10.50
C SER A 6 1.74 -6.73 -10.55
N SER A 7 2.44 -7.29 -11.52
CA SER A 7 2.72 -8.73 -11.56
C SER A 7 3.55 -9.19 -10.35
N GLU A 8 3.54 -10.48 -10.02
CA GLU A 8 4.36 -11.03 -8.95
C GLU A 8 5.86 -10.74 -9.16
N LYS A 9 6.33 -10.79 -10.41
CA LYS A 9 7.71 -10.46 -10.76
C LYS A 9 8.07 -9.02 -10.41
N GLU A 10 7.17 -8.07 -10.69
CA GLU A 10 7.39 -6.66 -10.36
C GLU A 10 7.33 -6.41 -8.85
N ILE A 11 6.44 -7.12 -8.14
CA ILE A 11 6.36 -7.08 -6.68
C ILE A 11 7.67 -7.59 -6.08
N LEU A 12 8.19 -8.74 -6.51
CA LEU A 12 9.47 -9.29 -6.03
C LEU A 12 10.67 -8.40 -6.40
N ALA A 13 10.64 -7.72 -7.54
CA ALA A 13 11.68 -6.76 -7.89
C ALA A 13 11.64 -5.49 -7.03
N THR A 14 10.45 -5.10 -6.54
CA THR A 14 10.26 -3.90 -5.71
C THR A 14 10.46 -4.18 -4.23
N ILE A 15 9.95 -5.31 -3.75
CA ILE A 15 9.96 -5.73 -2.34
C ILE A 15 10.53 -7.15 -2.27
N PRO A 16 11.86 -7.32 -2.47
CA PRO A 16 12.46 -8.65 -2.57
C PRO A 16 12.42 -9.45 -1.26
N ASP A 17 12.38 -8.77 -0.12
CA ASP A 17 12.34 -9.38 1.21
C ASP A 17 10.89 -9.53 1.70
N LYS A 18 10.46 -10.78 1.89
CA LYS A 18 9.12 -11.11 2.38
C LYS A 18 8.89 -10.77 3.85
N ASP A 19 9.96 -10.53 4.60
CA ASP A 19 9.92 -10.14 5.99
C ASP A 19 9.83 -8.61 6.17
N SER A 20 9.84 -7.86 5.06
CA SER A 20 9.70 -6.41 5.06
C SER A 20 8.41 -5.98 5.75
N ARG A 21 8.50 -4.92 6.57
CA ARG A 21 7.34 -4.24 7.13
C ARG A 21 6.73 -3.34 6.08
N ILE A 22 5.56 -3.71 5.57
CA ILE A 22 4.91 -3.08 4.42
C ILE A 22 3.63 -2.40 4.89
N VAL A 23 3.47 -1.12 4.56
CA VAL A 23 2.21 -0.40 4.72
C VAL A 23 1.66 -0.09 3.34
N VAL A 24 0.46 -0.59 3.03
CA VAL A 24 -0.26 -0.29 1.79
C VAL A 24 -1.39 0.70 2.09
N TYR A 25 -1.63 1.64 1.19
CA TYR A 25 -2.66 2.65 1.34
C TYR A 25 -3.18 3.09 -0.04
N CYS A 26 -4.41 3.60 -0.09
CA CYS A 26 -4.97 4.25 -1.28
C CYS A 26 -5.45 5.68 -0.93
N ALA A 27 -6.27 6.28 -1.80
CA ALA A 27 -6.84 7.61 -1.60
C ALA A 27 -7.67 7.68 -0.30
N GLY A 28 -8.48 6.65 -0.01
CA GLY A 28 -9.30 6.56 1.20
C GLY A 28 -10.22 5.34 1.14
N VAL A 29 -11.16 5.26 2.08
CA VAL A 29 -12.06 4.11 2.33
C VAL A 29 -12.83 3.65 1.07
N LYS A 30 -13.13 4.55 0.14
CA LYS A 30 -13.84 4.23 -1.11
C LYS A 30 -12.98 3.55 -2.17
N CYS A 31 -11.66 3.55 -2.02
CA CYS A 31 -10.73 2.92 -2.95
C CYS A 31 -10.37 1.50 -2.47
N PRO A 32 -10.73 0.44 -3.21
CA PRO A 32 -10.47 -0.94 -2.80
C PRO A 32 -9.04 -1.42 -3.06
N ALA A 33 -8.22 -0.62 -3.77
CA ALA A 33 -6.92 -1.04 -4.28
C ALA A 33 -5.92 -1.46 -3.17
N SER A 34 -5.93 -0.79 -2.02
CA SER A 34 -5.05 -1.12 -0.90
C SER A 34 -5.39 -2.48 -0.30
N GLY A 35 -6.68 -2.78 -0.13
CA GLY A 35 -7.15 -4.09 0.32
C GLY A 35 -6.78 -5.20 -0.67
N TRP A 36 -6.96 -4.99 -1.97
CA TRP A 36 -6.56 -5.97 -2.99
C TRP A 36 -5.06 -6.24 -2.99
N LEU A 37 -4.24 -5.20 -2.83
CA LEU A 37 -2.79 -5.37 -2.72
C LEU A 37 -2.40 -6.07 -1.40
N TYR A 38 -3.08 -5.77 -0.30
CA TYR A 38 -2.89 -6.47 0.98
C TYR A 38 -3.13 -7.98 0.83
N ASP A 39 -4.26 -8.38 0.25
CA ASP A 39 -4.60 -9.79 0.04
C ASP A 39 -3.59 -10.50 -0.87
N LYS A 40 -3.17 -9.81 -1.93
CA LYS A 40 -2.16 -10.31 -2.87
C LYS A 40 -0.80 -10.52 -2.22
N LEU A 41 -0.33 -9.58 -1.40
CA LEU A 41 0.95 -9.73 -0.69
C LEU A 41 0.86 -10.87 0.33
N HIS A 42 -0.27 -10.99 1.05
CA HIS A 42 -0.49 -12.12 1.95
C HIS A 42 -0.47 -13.46 1.20
N SER A 43 -1.12 -13.57 0.04
CA SER A 43 -1.12 -14.82 -0.76
C SER A 43 0.26 -15.17 -1.32
N MET A 44 1.12 -14.17 -1.56
CA MET A 44 2.52 -14.35 -1.95
C MET A 44 3.45 -14.73 -0.77
N GLY A 45 2.95 -14.71 0.47
CA GLY A 45 3.70 -15.11 1.66
C GLY A 45 4.44 -13.97 2.37
N TYR A 46 4.10 -12.71 2.10
CA TYR A 46 4.51 -11.60 2.95
C TYR A 46 3.71 -11.65 4.26
N HIS A 47 4.37 -11.55 5.41
CA HIS A 47 3.72 -11.72 6.71
C HIS A 47 3.52 -10.41 7.49
N SER A 48 4.30 -9.38 7.18
CA SER A 48 4.29 -8.09 7.88
C SER A 48 3.65 -6.99 7.02
N VAL A 49 2.46 -7.27 6.50
CA VAL A 49 1.68 -6.33 5.67
C VAL A 49 0.59 -5.67 6.52
N TYR A 50 0.44 -4.36 6.38
CA TYR A 50 -0.57 -3.56 7.07
C TYR A 50 -1.30 -2.69 6.05
N GLU A 51 -2.63 -2.71 6.07
CA GLU A 51 -3.42 -1.75 5.30
C GLU A 51 -3.71 -0.51 6.16
N TYR A 52 -3.40 0.66 5.61
CA TYR A 52 -3.93 1.92 6.12
C TYR A 52 -5.23 2.28 5.40
N HIS A 53 -6.33 1.73 5.91
CA HIS A 53 -7.64 1.78 5.28
C HIS A 53 -8.18 3.20 5.03
N GLU A 54 -7.96 4.10 5.99
CA GLU A 54 -8.40 5.50 5.88
C GLU A 54 -7.64 6.31 4.81
N GLY A 55 -6.48 5.81 4.36
CA GLY A 55 -5.75 6.33 3.22
C GLY A 55 -5.26 7.77 3.34
N LEU A 56 -5.00 8.38 2.19
CA LEU A 56 -4.49 9.76 2.10
C LEU A 56 -5.49 10.81 2.56
N GLU A 57 -6.79 10.60 2.36
CA GLU A 57 -7.86 11.53 2.77
C GLU A 57 -7.74 11.86 4.26
N GLU A 58 -7.66 10.85 5.10
CA GLU A 58 -7.56 11.04 6.56
C GLU A 58 -6.17 11.54 6.98
N TRP A 59 -5.10 11.04 6.33
CA TRP A 59 -3.73 11.54 6.55
C TRP A 59 -3.64 13.06 6.38
N MET A 60 -4.27 13.58 5.33
CA MET A 60 -4.35 15.02 5.06
C MET A 60 -5.27 15.75 6.04
N GLN A 61 -6.40 15.16 6.43
CA GLN A 61 -7.29 15.75 7.46
C GLN A 61 -6.58 15.91 8.81
N LYS A 62 -5.66 15.00 9.15
CA LYS A 62 -4.80 15.11 10.34
C LYS A 62 -3.69 16.16 10.21
N GLY A 63 -3.53 16.78 9.04
CA GLY A 63 -2.50 17.80 8.79
C GLY A 63 -1.09 17.23 8.65
N TYR A 64 -0.95 15.94 8.39
CA TYR A 64 0.36 15.33 8.16
C TYR A 64 0.91 15.69 6.77
N SER A 65 2.23 15.88 6.69
CA SER A 65 2.90 16.24 5.45
C SER A 65 2.83 15.10 4.43
N THR A 66 2.72 15.46 3.15
CA THR A 66 2.81 14.54 2.00
C THR A 66 3.95 14.97 1.09
N THR A 67 4.48 14.04 0.30
CA THR A 67 5.69 14.32 -0.49
C THR A 67 5.43 14.98 -1.85
N ASN A 68 4.16 15.09 -2.29
CA ASN A 68 3.77 15.62 -3.61
C ASN A 68 2.29 16.09 -3.69
N GLN A 69 1.74 16.78 -2.69
CA GLN A 69 0.51 17.58 -2.89
C GLN A 69 0.96 19.01 -3.23
N GLN A 70 1.20 19.27 -4.53
CA GLN A 70 1.28 20.64 -5.02
C GLN A 70 -0.05 21.33 -4.75
N GLY A 71 0.02 22.47 -4.07
CA GLY A 71 -1.01 23.50 -4.21
C GLY A 71 -1.01 24.08 -5.62
#